data_AF-A0A1S0TSS5-F1
#
_entry.id   AF-A0A1S0TSS5-F1
#
_cell.length_a   1.000
_cell.length_b   1.000
_cell.length_c   1.000
_cell.angle_alpha   90.00
_cell.angle_beta   90.00
_cell.angle_gamma   90.00
#
_symmetry.space_group_name_H-M   'P 1'
#
loop_
_entity.id
_entity.type
_entity.pdbx_description
1 polymer ?
#
loop_
_entity_poly.entity_id
_entity_poly.type
_entity_poly.pdbx_seq_one_letter_code
_entity_poly.pdbx_strand_id
1 'polypeptide(L)'
;MLLELWNKGVLWDKLLGVHYLTLTSVQYRNEAGPGKWLQIDQELETRNGQTVGTSRPTGHSVLVDVRFELPYDAQGANAEELQEKLQALNRLIEIVSFFFFSHYFDFQSISQFIRKEICTNLNSKEKQLW
;
A
#
# COMPACT_ATOMS: atom_id res chain seq x y z
N MET A 1 16.59 -11.06 -8.56
CA MET A 1 17.16 -9.70 -8.56
C MET A 1 18.41 -9.72 -9.42
N LEU A 2 18.58 -8.74 -10.31
CA LEU A 2 19.76 -8.63 -11.17
C LEU A 2 20.65 -7.51 -10.63
N LEU A 3 21.93 -7.81 -10.42
CA LEU A 3 22.96 -6.84 -10.08
C LEU A 3 23.78 -6.58 -11.33
N GLU A 4 23.95 -5.31 -11.70
CA GLU A 4 24.75 -4.92 -12.85
C GLU A 4 25.90 -4.02 -12.40
N LEU A 5 27.12 -4.35 -12.83
CA LEU A 5 28.30 -3.55 -12.53
C LEU A 5 28.67 -2.74 -13.78
N TRP A 6 28.55 -1.42 -13.67
CA TRP A 6 28.83 -0.48 -14.75
C TRP A 6 30.08 0.33 -14.46
N ASN A 7 30.98 0.44 -15.44
CA ASN A 7 32.08 1.38 -15.40
C ASN A 7 31.68 2.67 -16.10
N LYS A 8 31.80 3.80 -15.38
CA LYS A 8 31.38 5.10 -15.88
C LYS A 8 32.32 5.60 -16.98
N GLY A 9 31.79 5.96 -18.12
CA GLY A 9 32.55 6.53 -19.24
C GLY A 9 32.27 8.01 -19.46
N VAL A 10 33.00 8.61 -20.40
CA VAL A 10 32.84 10.03 -20.75
C VAL A 10 31.60 10.26 -21.63
N LEU A 11 31.32 9.33 -22.55
CA LEU A 11 30.19 9.41 -23.48
C LEU A 11 29.15 8.30 -23.25
N TRP A 12 29.58 7.11 -22.85
CA TRP A 12 28.72 5.99 -22.50
C TRP A 12 29.37 5.14 -21.40
N ASP A 13 28.53 4.50 -20.59
CA ASP A 13 28.98 3.57 -19.56
C ASP A 13 29.19 2.18 -20.17
N LYS A 14 30.17 1.45 -19.62
CA LYS A 14 30.50 0.09 -20.06
C LYS A 14 30.05 -0.91 -19.00
N LEU A 15 29.16 -1.83 -19.37
CA LEU A 15 28.82 -2.98 -18.52
C LEU A 15 30.06 -3.85 -18.33
N LEU A 16 30.49 -4.00 -17.07
CA LEU A 16 31.56 -4.92 -16.69
C LEU A 16 31.03 -6.32 -16.49
N GLY A 17 29.80 -6.45 -16.00
CA GLY A 17 29.10 -7.72 -15.91
C GLY A 17 27.90 -7.68 -14.98
N VAL A 18 27.36 -8.85 -14.70
CA VAL A 18 26.09 -9.07 -14.01
C VAL A 18 26.19 -10.19 -12.97
N HIS A 19 25.30 -10.18 -11.99
CA HIS A 19 25.10 -11.29 -11.06
C HIS A 19 23.61 -11.50 -10.79
N TYR A 20 23.16 -12.75 -10.87
CA TYR A 20 21.76 -13.09 -10.58
C TYR A 20 21.59 -13.60 -9.15
N LEU A 21 20.87 -12.84 -8.32
CA LEU A 21 20.54 -13.22 -6.95
C LEU A 21 19.07 -13.64 -6.85
N THR A 22 18.84 -14.88 -6.40
CA THR A 22 17.48 -15.39 -6.16
C THR A 22 16.91 -14.77 -4.89
N LEU A 23 15.65 -14.29 -4.95
CA LEU A 23 14.99 -13.71 -3.78
C LEU A 23 14.79 -14.73 -2.65
N THR A 24 14.67 -16.01 -2.99
CA THR A 24 14.57 -17.11 -2.01
C THR A 24 15.84 -17.29 -1.18
N SER A 25 17.00 -16.81 -1.67
CA SER A 25 18.25 -16.83 -0.91
C SER A 25 18.43 -15.62 0.03
N VAL A 26 17.58 -14.59 -0.11
CA VAL A 26 17.64 -13.37 0.70
C VAL A 26 16.95 -13.60 2.04
N GLN A 27 17.64 -13.26 3.12
CA GLN A 27 17.16 -13.46 4.49
C GLN A 27 16.41 -12.24 5.02
N TYR A 28 15.48 -12.46 5.94
CA TYR A 28 14.86 -11.39 6.72
C TYR A 28 15.77 -10.99 7.88
N ARG A 29 16.13 -9.71 7.98
CA ARG A 29 16.92 -9.11 9.07
C ARG A 29 16.61 -7.62 9.23
N ASN A 30 16.60 -7.15 10.47
CA ASN A 30 16.42 -5.73 10.78
C ASN A 30 17.73 -4.92 10.76
N GLU A 31 18.87 -5.59 10.83
CA GLU A 31 20.19 -4.96 10.90
C GLU A 31 21.03 -5.30 9.68
N ALA A 32 21.97 -4.41 9.34
CA ALA A 32 22.94 -4.64 8.28
C ALA A 32 23.90 -5.78 8.66
N GLY A 33 24.13 -6.68 7.71
CA GLY A 33 25.07 -7.79 7.86
C GLY A 33 26.48 -7.44 7.38
N PRO A 34 27.43 -8.39 7.53
CA PRO A 34 28.79 -8.24 6.99
C PRO A 34 28.84 -8.31 5.45
N GLY A 35 27.72 -8.65 4.78
CA GLY A 35 27.65 -8.87 3.35
C GLY A 35 28.33 -10.17 2.89
N LYS A 36 28.24 -10.44 1.59
CA LYS A 36 28.90 -11.57 0.92
C LYS A 36 29.57 -11.08 -0.35
N TRP A 37 30.79 -11.57 -0.60
CA TRP A 37 31.46 -11.37 -1.89
C TRP A 37 30.74 -12.17 -2.97
N LEU A 38 30.24 -11.45 -3.99
CA LEU A 38 29.58 -12.01 -5.15
C LEU A 38 30.47 -11.79 -6.37
N GLN A 39 30.72 -12.86 -7.12
CA GLN A 39 31.44 -12.78 -8.39
C GLN A 39 30.54 -12.18 -9.45
N ILE A 40 31.11 -11.32 -10.29
CA ILE A 40 30.43 -10.73 -11.44
C ILE A 40 30.78 -11.53 -12.70
N ASP A 41 29.75 -11.87 -13.45
CA ASP A 41 29.80 -12.74 -14.63
C ASP A 41 29.42 -11.93 -15.89
N GLN A 42 29.78 -12.43 -17.07
CA GLN A 42 29.57 -11.68 -18.31
C GLN A 42 28.18 -11.92 -18.92
N GLU A 43 27.58 -13.09 -18.70
CA GLU A 43 26.36 -13.53 -19.37
C GLU A 43 25.25 -13.92 -18.39
N LEU A 44 24.00 -13.67 -18.78
CA LEU A 44 22.81 -14.19 -18.10
C LEU A 44 22.46 -15.55 -18.67
N GLU A 45 22.23 -16.52 -17.79
CA GLU A 45 21.72 -17.82 -18.18
C GLU A 45 20.21 -17.82 -18.13
N THR A 46 19.59 -18.17 -19.27
CA THR A 46 18.14 -18.23 -19.41
C THR A 46 17.72 -19.62 -19.82
N ARG A 47 16.71 -20.16 -19.15
CA ARG A 47 16.09 -21.44 -19.48
C ARG A 47 14.59 -21.25 -19.61
N ASN A 48 14.02 -21.67 -20.74
CA ASN A 48 12.59 -21.50 -21.04
C ASN A 48 12.11 -20.03 -20.89
N GLY A 49 12.94 -19.07 -21.25
CA GLY A 49 12.63 -17.64 -21.13
C GLY A 49 12.74 -17.07 -19.70
N GLN A 50 13.16 -17.85 -18.71
CA GLN A 50 13.40 -17.38 -17.33
C GLN A 50 14.88 -17.36 -17.01
N THR A 51 15.35 -16.29 -16.37
CA THR A 51 16.72 -16.19 -15.86
C THR A 51 16.92 -17.17 -14.72
N VAL A 52 17.90 -18.06 -14.88
CA VAL A 52 18.25 -19.10 -13.89
C VAL A 52 19.57 -18.84 -13.19
N GLY A 53 20.43 -17.99 -13.76
CA GLY A 53 21.76 -17.73 -13.22
C GLY A 53 22.58 -16.78 -14.10
N THR A 54 23.88 -16.78 -13.86
CA THR A 54 24.89 -16.08 -14.65
C THR A 54 26.08 -16.98 -14.93
N SER A 55 26.84 -16.69 -15.98
CA SER A 55 28.05 -17.43 -16.31
C SER A 55 29.10 -16.59 -17.04
N ARG A 56 30.28 -17.21 -17.23
CA ARG A 56 31.53 -16.59 -17.70
C ARG A 56 32.08 -15.56 -16.69
N PRO A 57 32.85 -16.03 -15.69
CA PRO A 57 33.47 -15.17 -14.69
C PRO A 57 34.28 -14.05 -15.32
N THR A 58 34.06 -12.81 -14.88
CA THR A 58 34.84 -11.64 -15.33
C THR A 58 36.13 -11.45 -14.52
N GLY A 59 36.23 -12.10 -13.36
CA GLY A 59 37.27 -11.88 -12.36
C GLY A 59 36.99 -10.71 -11.41
N HIS A 60 35.92 -9.94 -11.63
CA HIS A 60 35.45 -8.92 -10.70
C HIS A 60 34.55 -9.52 -9.62
N SER A 61 34.61 -8.94 -8.42
CA SER A 61 33.74 -9.29 -7.30
C SER A 61 33.26 -8.04 -6.57
N VAL A 62 32.05 -8.09 -6.04
CA VAL A 62 31.43 -6.99 -5.29
C VAL A 62 30.95 -7.52 -3.94
N LEU A 63 31.20 -6.78 -2.86
CA LEU A 63 30.67 -7.08 -1.54
C LEU A 63 29.24 -6.55 -1.44
N VAL A 64 28.29 -7.45 -1.20
CA VAL A 64 26.85 -7.12 -1.24
C VAL A 64 26.17 -7.63 0.03
N ASP A 65 25.45 -6.75 0.72
CA ASP A 65 24.52 -7.09 1.80
C ASP A 65 23.09 -6.81 1.34
N VAL A 66 22.25 -7.86 1.26
CA VAL A 66 20.86 -7.77 0.81
C VAL A 66 20.01 -8.50 1.83
N ARG A 67 18.98 -7.83 2.33
CA ARG A 67 18.05 -8.35 3.33
C ARG A 67 16.63 -7.87 3.05
N PHE A 68 15.67 -8.69 3.45
CA PHE A 68 14.31 -8.20 3.65
C PHE A 68 14.19 -7.65 5.07
N GLU A 69 13.56 -6.50 5.24
CA GLU A 69 13.22 -6.01 6.57
C GLU A 69 12.04 -6.83 7.11
N LEU A 70 12.03 -7.07 8.42
CA LEU A 70 10.89 -7.76 9.02
C LEU A 70 9.66 -6.84 8.90
N PRO A 71 8.48 -7.41 8.61
CA PRO A 71 7.24 -6.66 8.69
C PRO A 71 7.11 -6.09 10.11
N TYR A 72 6.55 -4.89 10.21
CA TYR A 72 6.30 -4.25 11.49
C TYR A 72 5.45 -5.18 12.38
N ASP A 73 6.03 -5.65 13.48
CA ASP A 73 5.31 -6.49 14.44
C ASP A 73 4.57 -5.60 15.44
N ALA A 74 3.29 -5.35 15.15
CA ALA A 74 2.44 -4.57 16.02
C ALA A 74 2.22 -5.24 17.39
N GLN A 75 2.46 -6.56 17.52
CA GLN A 75 2.17 -7.33 18.75
C GLN A 75 2.96 -6.82 19.96
N GLY A 76 4.16 -6.26 19.76
CA GLY A 76 5.04 -5.82 20.85
C GLY A 76 4.93 -4.34 21.22
N ALA A 77 4.37 -3.50 20.34
CA ALA A 77 4.23 -2.06 20.56
C ALA A 77 2.84 -1.60 20.13
N ASN A 78 1.95 -1.53 21.12
CA ASN A 78 0.69 -0.80 21.06
C ASN A 78 -0.34 -1.33 20.04
N ALA A 79 -0.26 -2.57 19.55
CA ALA A 79 -1.34 -3.13 18.71
C ALA A 79 -2.70 -3.04 19.38
N GLU A 80 -2.79 -3.39 20.66
CA GLU A 80 -4.04 -3.34 21.42
C GLU A 80 -4.52 -1.90 21.60
N GLU A 81 -3.65 -0.97 22.03
CA GLU A 81 -3.98 0.45 22.15
C GLU A 81 -4.39 1.06 20.80
N LEU A 82 -3.71 0.69 19.71
CA LEU A 82 -4.02 1.14 18.36
C LEU A 82 -5.37 0.56 17.91
N GLN A 83 -5.63 -0.71 18.22
CA GLN A 83 -6.90 -1.37 17.93
C GLN A 83 -8.05 -0.72 18.70
N GLU A 84 -7.86 -0.38 19.98
CA GLU A 84 -8.84 0.34 20.79
C GLU A 84 -9.12 1.73 20.23
N LYS A 85 -8.08 2.49 19.85
CA LYS A 85 -8.23 3.80 19.20
C LYS A 85 -8.98 3.70 17.87
N LEU A 86 -8.66 2.71 17.04
CA LEU A 86 -9.35 2.45 15.77
C LEU A 86 -10.82 2.11 15.99
N GLN A 87 -11.13 1.27 16.97
CA GLN A 87 -12.52 0.93 17.32
C GLN A 87 -13.29 2.13 17.86
N ALA A 88 -12.66 2.97 18.69
CA ALA A 88 -13.28 4.20 19.18
C ALA A 88 -13.63 5.15 18.03
N LEU A 89 -12.73 5.34 17.07
CA LEU A 89 -12.99 6.13 15.86
C LEU A 89 -14.11 5.53 15.01
N ASN A 90 -14.12 4.22 14.79
CA ASN A 90 -15.18 3.57 14.02
C ASN A 90 -16.55 3.73 14.68
N ARG A 91 -16.63 3.58 16.01
CA ARG A 91 -17.87 3.84 16.76
C ARG A 91 -18.33 5.30 16.61
N LEU A 92 -17.42 6.27 16.68
CA LEU A 92 -17.76 7.67 16.46
C LEU A 92 -18.29 7.90 15.04
N ILE A 93 -17.67 7.30 14.03
CA ILE A 93 -18.11 7.39 12.63
C ILE A 93 -19.50 6.78 12.47
N GLU A 94 -19.78 5.62 13.08
CA GLU A 94 -21.10 4.99 13.05
C GLU A 94 -22.15 5.85 13.75
N ILE A 95 -21.84 6.37 14.93
CA ILE A 95 -22.74 7.24 15.70
C ILE A 95 -23.06 8.50 14.90
N VAL A 96 -22.04 9.17 14.36
CA VAL A 96 -22.20 10.34 13.52
C VAL A 96 -23.02 10.02 12.28
N SER A 97 -22.76 8.88 11.63
CA SER A 97 -23.54 8.42 10.47
C SER A 97 -24.99 8.13 10.85
N PHE A 98 -25.24 7.53 12.01
CA PHE A 98 -26.58 7.28 12.53
C PHE A 98 -27.32 8.59 12.85
N PHE A 99 -26.65 9.56 13.48
CA PHE A 99 -27.23 10.88 13.72
C PHE A 99 -27.52 11.60 12.41
N PHE A 100 -26.60 11.60 11.45
CA PHE A 100 -26.85 12.16 10.13
C PHE A 100 -28.02 11.46 9.43
N PHE A 101 -28.09 10.13 9.49
CA PHE A 101 -29.18 9.38 8.86
C PHE A 101 -30.51 9.63 9.55
N SER A 102 -30.55 9.61 10.89
CA SER A 102 -31.75 9.86 11.69
C SER A 102 -32.23 11.29 11.52
N HIS A 103 -31.37 12.31 11.67
CA HIS A 103 -31.77 13.70 11.46
C HIS A 103 -32.13 14.00 10.01
N TYR A 104 -31.47 13.36 9.04
CA TYR A 104 -31.86 13.49 7.64
C TYR A 104 -33.22 12.84 7.37
N PHE A 105 -33.50 11.65 7.93
CA PHE A 105 -34.81 10.99 7.82
C PHE A 105 -35.92 11.76 8.54
N ASP A 106 -35.62 12.31 9.71
CA ASP A 106 -36.55 13.11 10.50
C ASP A 106 -36.81 14.43 9.79
N PHE A 107 -35.79 15.09 9.25
CA PHE A 107 -35.94 16.28 8.41
C PHE A 107 -36.72 16.00 7.13
N GLN A 108 -36.53 14.85 6.46
CA GLN A 108 -37.33 14.45 5.31
C GLN A 108 -38.78 14.16 5.69
N SER A 109 -39.02 13.49 6.82
CA SER A 109 -40.37 13.22 7.33
C SER A 109 -41.08 14.52 7.74
N ILE A 110 -40.39 15.43 8.43
CA ILE A 110 -40.88 16.76 8.80
C ILE A 110 -41.12 17.61 7.54
N SER A 111 -40.22 17.58 6.57
CA SER A 111 -40.38 18.27 5.29
C SER A 111 -41.60 17.76 4.52
N GLN A 112 -41.80 16.44 4.46
CA GLN A 112 -43.00 15.86 3.83
C GLN A 112 -44.28 16.18 4.61
N PHE A 113 -44.23 16.16 5.94
CA PHE A 113 -45.36 16.53 6.80
C PHE A 113 -45.74 18.00 6.60
N ILE A 114 -44.78 18.92 6.69
CA ILE A 114 -44.99 20.36 6.43
C ILE A 114 -45.52 20.58 5.02
N ARG A 115 -44.97 19.91 4.00
CA ARG A 115 -45.45 20.02 2.61
C ARG A 115 -46.90 19.57 2.48
N LYS A 116 -47.28 18.47 3.12
CA LYS A 116 -48.66 17.97 3.12
C LYS A 116 -49.59 18.94 3.86
N GLU A 117 -49.20 19.41 5.03
CA GLU A 117 -49.98 20.36 5.83
C GLU A 117 -50.20 21.69 5.08
N ILE A 118 -49.15 22.23 4.45
CA ILE A 118 -49.22 23.46 3.65
C ILE A 118 -50.10 23.23 2.40
N CYS A 119 -49.93 22.15 1.65
CA CYS A 119 -50.77 21.85 0.48
C CYS A 119 -52.25 21.67 0.85
N THR A 120 -52.53 21.04 2.00
CA THR A 120 -53.91 20.81 2.45
C THR A 120 -54.57 22.13 2.89
N ASN A 121 -53.82 23.00 3.58
CA ASN A 121 -54.31 24.33 3.98
C ASN A 121 -54.42 25.32 2.82
N LEU A 122 -53.57 25.21 1.80
CA LEU A 122 -53.72 26.00 0.56
C LEU A 122 -54.96 25.57 -0.22
N ASN A 123 -55.18 24.26 -0.39
CA ASN A 123 -56.39 23.72 -1.03
C ASN A 123 -57.68 24.04 -0.25
N SER A 124 -57.64 24.07 1.08
CA SER A 124 -58.81 24.41 1.89
C SER A 124 -59.15 25.89 1.79
N LYS A 125 -58.15 26.77 1.70
CA LYS A 125 -58.35 28.20 1.47
C LYS A 125 -58.83 28.52 0.06
N GLU A 126 -58.31 27.85 -0.98
CA GLU A 126 -58.83 28.02 -2.36
C GLU A 126 -60.30 27.59 -2.48
N LYS A 127 -60.72 26.54 -1.77
CA LYS A 127 -62.14 26.10 -1.74
C LYS A 127 -63.08 27.02 -0.96
N GLN A 128 -62.56 27.98 -0.19
CA GLN A 128 -63.37 28.99 0.49
C GLN A 128 -63.40 30.34 -0.26
N LEU A 129 -62.61 30.49 -1.33
CA LEU A 129 -62.49 31.71 -2.13
C LEU A 129 -63.24 31.63 -3.48
N TRP A 130 -63.92 30.52 -3.76
CA TRP A 130 -64.86 30.29 -4.87
C TRP A 130 -66.15 29.67 -4.33
#